data_AF-A0A7J4TXE6-F1
#
_entry.id   AF-A0A7J4TXE6-F1
#
_cell.length_a   1.000
_cell.length_b   1.000
_cell.length_c   1.000
_cell.angle_alpha   90.00
_cell.angle_beta   90.00
_cell.angle_gamma   90.00
#
_symmetry.space_group_name_H-M   'P 1'
#
loop_
_entity.id
_entity.type
_entity.pdbx_description
1 polymer ?
#
loop_
_entity_poly.entity_id
_entity_poly.type
_entity_poly.pdbx_seq_one_letter_code
_entity_poly.pdbx_strand_id
1 'polypeptide(L)'
;NILISGWACTLIGTGIIFTMSEPTGLLVGTPLLIAGFPLLLVALSRGRQLSGKQADPNWSPSPESLPDAGRVMYRVDTSLDEPIRTSILCGACGEVDWVEGKKPLRHICTGCGILLWNEEEE
;
A
#
# COMPACT_ATOMS: atom_id res chain seq x y z
N ASN A 1 21.42 -0.97 10.84
CA ASN A 1 20.23 -1.17 9.98
C ASN A 1 20.52 -2.35 9.05
N ILE A 2 19.74 -3.44 9.12
CA ILE A 2 19.99 -4.70 8.39
C ILE A 2 19.98 -4.45 6.87
N LEU A 3 19.10 -3.57 6.38
CA LEU A 3 19.03 -3.21 4.97
C LEU A 3 20.33 -2.53 4.49
N ILE A 4 20.79 -1.53 5.24
CA ILE A 4 22.03 -0.79 4.93
C ILE A 4 23.24 -1.71 5.00
N SER A 5 23.30 -2.58 6.01
CA SER A 5 24.39 -3.55 6.17
C SER A 5 24.43 -4.56 5.02
N GLY A 6 23.27 -5.09 4.62
CA GLY A 6 23.17 -6.00 3.48
C GLY A 6 23.67 -5.34 2.19
N TRP A 7 23.20 -4.12 1.89
CA TRP A 7 23.64 -3.37 0.71
C TRP A 7 25.14 -3.07 0.73
N ALA A 8 25.69 -2.61 1.86
CA ALA A 8 27.10 -2.31 1.99
C ALA A 8 27.96 -3.55 1.74
N CYS A 9 27.64 -4.69 2.37
CA CYS A 9 28.36 -5.95 2.17
C CYS A 9 28.29 -6.44 0.73
N THR A 10 27.11 -6.36 0.09
CA THR A 10 26.94 -6.80 -1.30
C THR A 10 27.69 -5.91 -2.30
N LEU A 11 27.60 -4.58 -2.14
CA LEU A 11 28.29 -3.65 -3.05
C LEU A 11 29.80 -3.71 -2.89
N ILE A 12 30.30 -3.74 -1.66
CA ILE A 12 31.74 -3.83 -1.39
C ILE A 12 32.28 -5.19 -1.84
N GLY A 13 31.60 -6.29 -1.54
CA GLY A 13 31.99 -7.63 -1.97
C GLY A 13 32.06 -7.77 -3.50
N THR A 14 31.05 -7.24 -4.20
CA THR A 14 31.04 -7.19 -5.67
C THR A 14 32.20 -6.35 -6.20
N GLY A 15 32.40 -5.14 -5.65
CA GLY A 15 33.48 -4.25 -6.05
C GLY A 15 34.85 -4.91 -5.89
N ILE A 16 35.10 -5.63 -4.80
CA ILE A 16 36.36 -6.35 -4.55
C ILE A 16 36.60 -7.45 -5.59
N ILE A 17 35.58 -8.22 -5.97
CA ILE A 17 35.72 -9.27 -7.00
C ILE A 17 36.11 -8.67 -8.36
N PHE A 18 35.53 -7.53 -8.74
CA PHE A 18 35.78 -6.92 -10.06
C PHE A 18 37.04 -6.03 -10.12
N THR A 19 37.58 -5.59 -8.98
CA THR A 19 38.71 -4.65 -8.95
C THR A 19 40.03 -5.26 -8.50
N MET A 20 40.01 -6.35 -7.73
CA MET A 20 41.22 -7.02 -7.28
C MET A 20 41.59 -8.20 -8.19
N SER A 21 42.89 -8.46 -8.32
CA SER A 21 43.39 -9.63 -9.02
C SER A 21 43.07 -10.94 -8.27
N GLU A 22 42.90 -12.02 -9.02
CA GLU A 22 42.75 -13.35 -8.44
C GLU A 22 44.08 -13.86 -7.83
N PRO A 23 44.04 -14.64 -6.73
CA PRO A 23 42.85 -15.16 -6.03
C PRO A 23 42.30 -14.23 -4.92
N THR A 24 42.95 -13.10 -4.66
CA THR A 24 42.63 -12.20 -3.53
C THR A 24 41.21 -11.64 -3.60
N GLY A 25 40.75 -11.25 -4.79
CA GLY A 25 39.38 -10.76 -5.00
C GLY A 25 38.31 -11.80 -4.60
N LEU A 26 38.51 -13.07 -4.98
CA LEU A 26 37.63 -14.17 -4.60
C LEU A 26 37.68 -14.48 -3.10
N LEU A 27 38.87 -14.46 -2.49
CA LEU A 27 39.05 -14.80 -1.07
C LEU A 27 38.34 -13.81 -0.15
N VAL A 28 38.36 -12.52 -0.49
CA VAL A 28 37.79 -11.45 0.34
C VAL A 28 36.36 -11.11 -0.08
N GLY A 29 36.09 -11.04 -1.38
CA GLY A 29 34.78 -10.64 -1.92
C GLY A 29 33.70 -11.71 -1.72
N THR A 30 34.04 -12.99 -1.87
CA THR A 30 33.06 -14.09 -1.74
C THR A 30 32.41 -14.16 -0.35
N PRO A 31 33.17 -14.13 0.77
CA PRO A 31 32.55 -14.12 2.11
C PRO A 31 31.64 -12.90 2.35
N LEU A 32 32.02 -11.73 1.84
CA LEU A 32 31.19 -10.51 1.94
C LEU A 32 29.86 -10.67 1.20
N LEU A 33 29.85 -11.32 0.04
CA LEU A 33 28.62 -11.62 -0.70
C LEU A 33 27.76 -12.66 0.01
N ILE A 34 28.39 -13.74 0.51
CA ILE A 34 27.70 -14.81 1.26
C ILE A 34 27.03 -14.24 2.53
N ALA A 35 27.67 -13.28 3.19
CA ALA A 35 27.06 -12.60 4.35
C ALA A 35 26.02 -11.54 3.94
N GLY A 36 26.32 -10.72 2.92
CA GLY A 36 25.49 -9.57 2.53
C GLY A 36 24.15 -9.95 1.88
N PHE A 37 24.17 -10.95 1.00
CA PHE A 37 22.97 -11.33 0.24
C PHE A 37 21.83 -11.88 1.13
N PRO A 38 22.07 -12.82 2.07
CA PRO A 38 21.04 -13.26 3.01
C PRO A 38 20.51 -12.12 3.89
N LEU A 39 21.38 -11.19 4.33
CA LEU A 39 20.95 -10.03 5.11
C LEU A 39 19.98 -9.14 4.31
N LEU A 40 20.21 -8.95 3.01
CA LEU A 40 19.28 -8.23 2.13
C LEU A 40 17.93 -8.94 2.04
N LEU A 41 17.92 -10.26 1.84
CA LEU A 41 16.68 -11.03 1.78
C LEU A 41 15.86 -10.90 3.08
N VAL A 42 16.51 -10.97 4.23
CA VAL A 42 15.87 -10.80 5.55
C VAL A 42 15.36 -9.37 5.75
N ALA A 43 16.11 -8.36 5.30
CA ALA A 43 15.68 -6.97 5.40
C ALA A 43 14.41 -6.70 4.57
N LEU A 44 14.39 -7.20 3.32
CA LEU A 44 13.28 -7.01 2.40
C LEU A 44 12.02 -7.79 2.84
N SER A 45 12.17 -8.98 3.42
CA SER A 45 11.04 -9.76 3.92
C SER A 45 10.32 -9.08 5.09
N ARG A 46 11.06 -8.40 5.98
CA ARG A 46 10.49 -7.62 7.09
C ARG A 46 9.70 -6.40 6.62
N GLY A 47 10.15 -5.72 5.56
CA GLY A 47 9.40 -4.60 4.97
C GLY A 47 7.99 -5.00 4.54
N ARG A 48 7.84 -6.20 3.98
CA ARG A 48 6.53 -6.74 3.56
C ARG A 48 5.58 -6.97 4.73
N GLN A 49 6.08 -7.43 5.88
CA GLN A 49 5.23 -7.67 7.06
C GLN A 49 4.73 -6.37 7.72
N LEU A 50 5.44 -5.26 7.57
CA LEU A 50 4.98 -3.96 8.10
C LEU A 50 3.87 -3.34 7.26
N SER A 51 3.86 -3.55 5.93
CA SER A 51 2.74 -3.17 5.06
C SER A 51 1.49 -4.02 5.26
N GLY A 52 1.62 -5.24 5.79
CA GLY A 52 0.50 -6.12 6.15
C GLY A 52 0.02 -5.94 7.60
N LYS A 53 0.44 -4.88 8.31
CA LYS A 53 -0.21 -4.54 9.57
C LYS A 53 -1.67 -4.21 9.27
N GLN A 54 -2.58 -4.91 9.94
CA GLN A 54 -4.03 -4.71 9.84
C GLN A 54 -4.34 -3.23 9.70
N ALA A 55 -5.05 -2.88 8.63
CA ALA A 55 -5.59 -1.53 8.45
C ALA A 55 -6.28 -1.11 9.75
N ASP A 56 -6.11 0.14 10.16
CA ASP A 56 -6.74 0.66 11.37
C ASP A 56 -8.26 0.40 11.25
N PRO A 57 -8.85 -0.47 12.11
CA PRO A 57 -10.26 -0.83 11.99
C PRO A 57 -11.18 0.39 12.21
N ASN A 58 -10.66 1.43 12.86
CA ASN A 58 -11.36 2.68 13.14
C ASN A 58 -11.09 3.76 12.10
N TRP A 59 -10.35 3.47 11.04
CA TRP A 59 -10.18 4.43 9.96
C TRP A 59 -11.54 4.75 9.31
N SER A 60 -11.82 6.04 9.16
CA SER A 60 -12.95 6.55 8.39
C SER A 60 -12.53 7.75 7.54
N PRO A 61 -13.10 7.92 6.34
CA PRO A 61 -12.87 9.14 5.59
C PRO A 61 -13.40 10.35 6.37
N SER A 62 -12.75 11.50 6.23
CA SER A 62 -13.22 12.74 6.83
C SER A 62 -14.55 13.15 6.19
N PRO A 63 -15.58 13.48 6.97
CA PRO A 63 -16.82 14.03 6.45
C PRO A 63 -16.54 15.44 5.94
N GLU A 64 -16.43 15.58 4.62
CA GLU A 64 -16.21 16.85 3.94
C GLU A 64 -17.16 16.95 2.76
N SER A 65 -17.83 18.10 2.61
CA SER A 65 -18.62 18.38 1.41
C SER A 65 -17.67 18.59 0.24
N LEU A 66 -17.91 17.90 -0.86
CA LEU A 66 -17.12 18.08 -2.08
C LEU A 66 -17.66 19.30 -2.84
N PRO A 67 -16.78 20.11 -3.47
CA PRO A 67 -17.22 21.24 -4.27
C PRO A 67 -18.09 20.77 -5.44
N ASP A 68 -19.11 21.58 -5.76
CA ASP A 68 -20.02 21.30 -6.87
C ASP A 68 -19.28 21.38 -8.20
N ALA A 69 -19.40 20.32 -9.01
CA ALA A 69 -18.78 20.18 -10.32
C ALA A 69 -19.82 20.04 -11.45
N GLY A 70 -21.07 20.49 -11.23
CA GLY A 70 -22.17 20.36 -12.18
C GLY A 70 -22.79 18.96 -12.23
N ARG A 71 -22.39 18.09 -11.31
CA ARG A 71 -22.97 16.76 -11.04
C ARG A 71 -22.79 16.44 -9.56
N VAL A 72 -23.60 15.54 -9.03
CA VAL A 72 -23.45 15.06 -7.65
C VAL A 72 -22.12 14.33 -7.53
N MET A 73 -21.20 14.90 -6.76
CA MET A 73 -19.91 14.29 -6.48
C MET A 73 -20.05 13.27 -5.35
N TYR A 74 -19.28 12.20 -5.41
CA TYR A 74 -19.18 11.20 -4.36
C TYR A 74 -17.79 10.56 -4.38
N ARG A 75 -17.37 10.02 -3.23
CA ARG A 75 -16.13 9.25 -3.09
C ARG A 75 -16.46 7.87 -2.56
N VAL A 76 -15.88 6.84 -3.19
CA VAL A 76 -16.04 5.44 -2.79
C VAL A 76 -14.66 4.88 -2.50
N ASP A 77 -14.45 4.42 -1.27
CA ASP A 77 -13.22 3.73 -0.87
C ASP A 77 -13.59 2.32 -0.40
N THR A 78 -13.02 1.29 -1.01
CA THR A 78 -13.20 -0.12 -0.61
C THR A 78 -11.90 -0.64 0.00
N SER A 79 -11.97 -1.28 1.17
CA SER A 79 -10.80 -1.92 1.77
C SER A 79 -10.28 -3.05 0.88
N LEU A 80 -8.96 -3.15 0.79
CA LEU A 80 -8.27 -4.20 0.02
C LEU A 80 -8.10 -5.49 0.82
N ASP A 81 -7.97 -5.35 2.14
CA ASP A 81 -7.78 -6.44 3.10
C ASP A 81 -9.06 -6.70 3.91
N GLU A 82 -9.21 -7.91 4.42
CA GLU A 82 -10.35 -8.28 5.25
C GLU A 82 -10.40 -7.50 6.59
N PRO A 83 -11.60 -7.11 7.06
CA PRO A 83 -12.90 -7.27 6.40
C PRO A 83 -13.06 -6.31 5.21
N ILE A 84 -13.56 -6.84 4.08
CA ILE A 84 -13.87 -6.04 2.89
C ILE A 84 -15.11 -5.20 3.18
N ARG A 85 -14.93 -3.88 3.25
CA ARG A 85 -15.99 -2.89 3.48
C ARG A 85 -15.77 -1.67 2.60
N THR A 86 -16.85 -0.99 2.27
CA THR A 86 -16.85 0.18 1.39
C THR A 86 -17.42 1.39 2.11
N SER A 87 -16.66 2.49 2.20
CA SER A 87 -17.19 3.79 2.59
C SER A 87 -17.63 4.60 1.39
N ILE A 88 -18.74 5.32 1.55
CA ILE A 88 -19.37 6.12 0.52
C ILE A 88 -19.60 7.52 1.08
N LEU A 89 -18.81 8.50 0.64
CA LEU A 89 -18.97 9.91 1.00
C LEU A 89 -19.86 10.60 -0.03
N CYS A 90 -20.96 11.18 0.42
CA CYS A 90 -21.80 12.06 -0.38
C CYS A 90 -21.18 13.45 -0.44
N GLY A 91 -20.81 13.91 -1.64
CA GLY A 91 -20.26 15.25 -1.83
C GLY A 91 -21.24 16.38 -1.53
N ALA A 92 -22.55 16.14 -1.68
CA ALA A 92 -23.58 17.16 -1.51
C ALA A 92 -23.88 17.52 -0.04
N CYS A 93 -23.80 16.54 0.87
CA CYS A 93 -24.13 16.76 2.29
C CYS A 93 -23.02 16.35 3.26
N GLY A 94 -21.95 15.69 2.79
CA GLY A 94 -20.83 15.23 3.63
C GLY A 94 -21.10 13.94 4.40
N GLU A 95 -22.27 13.30 4.21
CA GLU A 95 -22.62 12.04 4.86
C GLU A 95 -21.71 10.90 4.40
N VAL A 96 -21.30 10.02 5.34
CA VAL A 96 -20.47 8.85 5.08
C VAL A 96 -21.24 7.58 5.42
N ASP A 97 -21.69 6.88 4.38
CA ASP A 97 -22.33 5.57 4.51
C ASP A 97 -21.28 4.45 4.49
N TRP A 98 -21.52 3.38 5.26
CA TRP A 98 -20.70 2.17 5.25
C TRP A 98 -21.52 0.98 4.76
N VAL A 99 -20.94 0.21 3.84
CA VAL A 99 -21.52 -1.00 3.27
C VAL A 99 -20.53 -2.15 3.42
N GLU A 100 -21.00 -3.29 3.91
CA GLU A 100 -20.20 -4.52 3.95
C GLU A 100 -19.98 -5.06 2.54
N GLY A 101 -18.75 -5.46 2.24
CA GLY A 101 -18.35 -5.92 0.92
C GLY A 101 -17.92 -4.80 -0.03
N LYS A 102 -18.04 -5.10 -1.34
CA LYS A 102 -17.58 -4.24 -2.44
C LYS A 102 -18.58 -3.11 -2.72
N LYS A 103 -18.18 -2.18 -3.58
CA LYS A 103 -19.05 -1.11 -4.10
C LYS A 103 -20.41 -1.68 -4.57
N PRO A 104 -21.55 -1.19 -4.05
CA PRO A 104 -22.86 -1.61 -4.51
C PRO A 104 -23.17 -1.04 -5.90
N LEU A 105 -24.00 -1.72 -6.69
CA LEU A 105 -24.40 -1.30 -8.04
C LEU A 105 -25.19 0.02 -8.05
N ARG A 106 -25.90 0.31 -6.97
CA ARG A 106 -26.71 1.51 -6.81
C ARG A 106 -26.58 2.01 -5.39
N HIS A 107 -26.48 3.32 -5.20
CA HIS A 107 -26.47 3.92 -3.87
C HIS A 107 -27.22 5.24 -3.81
N ILE A 108 -28.02 5.39 -2.76
CA ILE A 108 -28.74 6.61 -2.40
C ILE A 108 -28.18 7.05 -1.05
N CYS A 109 -27.77 8.32 -0.96
CA CYS A 109 -27.24 8.87 0.29
C CYS A 109 -28.29 8.84 1.40
N THR A 110 -27.94 8.32 2.57
CA THR A 110 -28.88 8.25 3.72
C THR A 110 -29.15 9.62 4.36
N GLY A 111 -28.23 10.58 4.22
CA GLY A 111 -28.36 11.92 4.80
C GLY A 111 -29.27 12.87 4.01
N CYS A 112 -29.14 12.93 2.68
CA CYS A 112 -29.91 13.86 1.84
C CYS A 112 -30.82 13.19 0.79
N GLY A 113 -30.81 11.86 0.69
CA GLY A 113 -31.68 11.11 -0.21
C GLY A 113 -31.34 11.24 -1.70
N ILE A 114 -30.21 11.86 -2.05
CA ILE A 114 -29.81 12.03 -3.45
C ILE A 114 -29.27 10.70 -4.02
N LEU A 115 -29.63 10.41 -5.28
CA LEU A 115 -29.05 9.29 -6.01
C LEU A 115 -27.60 9.62 -6.36
N LEU A 116 -26.65 8.83 -5.87
CA LEU A 116 -25.23 9.03 -6.19
C LEU A 116 -24.86 8.32 -7.50
N TRP A 117 -25.27 7.06 -7.64
CA TRP A 117 -25.10 6.30 -8.88
C TRP A 117 -26.15 5.19 -8.99
N ASN A 118 -26.38 4.74 -10.22
CA ASN A 118 -27.14 3.56 -10.55
C ASN A 118 -26.48 2.89 -11.77
N GLU A 119 -25.84 1.75 -11.57
CA GLU A 119 -25.18 0.96 -12.63
C GLU A 119 -26.19 0.09 -13.42
N GLU A 120 -27.50 0.31 -13.28
CA GLU A 120 -28.53 -0.35 -14.13
C GLU A 120 -28.45 0.04 -15.62
N GLU A 121 -27.60 1.00 -16.01
CA GLU A 121 -27.34 1.38 -17.40
C GLU A 121 -25.95 0.92 -17.87
N GLU A 122 -25.83 -0.36 -18.25
CA GLU A 122 -24.97 -0.84 -19.34
C GLU A 122 -25.44 -2.20 -19.89
#